data_AF-A0A1H4HY31-F1
#
_entry.id   AF-A0A1H4HY31-F1
#
_cell.length_a   1.000
_cell.length_b   1.000
_cell.length_c   1.000
_cell.angle_alpha   90.00
_cell.angle_beta   90.00
_cell.angle_gamma   90.00
#
_symmetry.space_group_name_H-M   'P 1'
#
loop_
_entity.id
_entity.type
_entity.pdbx_description
1 polymer ?
#
loop_
_entity_poly.entity_id
_entity_poly.type
_entity_poly.pdbx_seq_one_letter_code
_entity_poly.pdbx_strand_id
1 'polypeptide(L)'
;MQMSKTPIHHFIGGRVAAPNSPRSQDVFNPATGAATGAVALADRADVDAAVAAARAAFPAWADTPPIRRARVMFKFLELLNKHRDELAHLITAEHGKVFTDAQGEVTRGID
;
A
#
# COMPACT_ATOMS: atom_id res chain seq x y z
N MET A 1 2.64 -17.38 -23.57
CA MET A 1 1.37 -16.85 -23.02
C MET A 1 1.73 -15.63 -22.18
N GLN A 2 1.44 -14.42 -22.65
CA GLN A 2 1.78 -13.19 -21.94
C GLN A 2 0.90 -13.12 -20.69
N MET A 3 1.48 -13.27 -19.48
CA MET A 3 0.70 -13.04 -18.26
C MET A 3 0.31 -11.56 -18.21
N SER A 4 -0.97 -11.26 -17.99
CA SER A 4 -1.44 -9.88 -17.81
C SER A 4 -0.89 -9.31 -16.51
N LYS A 5 -0.29 -8.11 -16.59
CA LYS A 5 0.25 -7.40 -15.42
C LYS A 5 -0.87 -7.02 -14.45
N THR A 6 -0.67 -7.22 -13.16
CA THR A 6 -1.62 -6.79 -12.13
C THR A 6 -1.63 -5.26 -12.05
N PRO A 7 -2.77 -4.58 -12.28
CA PRO A 7 -2.84 -3.14 -12.13
C PRO A 7 -2.77 -2.75 -10.64
N ILE A 8 -1.89 -1.80 -10.31
CA ILE A 8 -1.72 -1.25 -8.96
C ILE A 8 -2.18 0.22 -9.01
N HIS A 9 -3.34 0.48 -8.41
CA HIS A 9 -3.97 1.79 -8.39
C HIS A 9 -3.83 2.47 -7.03
N HIS A 10 -4.15 3.76 -6.96
CA HIS A 10 -4.11 4.52 -5.72
C HIS A 10 -5.22 4.08 -4.75
N PHE A 11 -4.96 4.14 -3.44
CA PHE A 11 -5.98 3.93 -2.40
C PHE A 11 -6.31 5.27 -1.75
N ILE A 12 -7.46 5.85 -2.07
CA ILE A 12 -7.86 7.21 -1.67
C ILE A 12 -9.24 7.16 -1.01
N GLY A 13 -9.34 7.70 0.21
CA GLY A 13 -10.62 7.79 0.93
C GLY A 13 -11.25 6.43 1.24
N GLY A 14 -10.44 5.40 1.52
CA GLY A 14 -10.93 4.07 1.90
C GLY A 14 -11.29 3.15 0.74
N ARG A 15 -10.92 3.49 -0.50
CA ARG A 15 -11.18 2.66 -1.69
C ARG A 15 -10.03 2.72 -2.69
N VAL A 16 -9.95 1.70 -3.53
CA VAL A 16 -9.12 1.73 -4.74
C VAL A 16 -9.73 2.75 -5.71
N ALA A 17 -8.94 3.75 -6.11
CA ALA A 17 -9.35 4.82 -7.02
C ALA A 17 -8.79 4.54 -8.41
N ALA A 18 -9.65 4.62 -9.43
CA ALA A 18 -9.19 4.57 -10.81
C ALA A 18 -8.26 5.76 -11.09
N PRO A 19 -7.16 5.55 -11.82
CA PRO A 19 -6.20 6.62 -12.10
C PRO A 19 -6.80 7.63 -13.08
N ASN A 20 -6.51 8.93 -12.87
CA ASN A 20 -6.93 9.98 -13.80
C ASN A 20 -6.08 10.03 -15.08
N SER A 21 -4.88 9.45 -15.03
CA SER A 21 -3.92 9.36 -16.12
C SER A 21 -3.72 7.91 -16.58
N PRO A 22 -3.56 7.65 -17.89
CA PRO A 22 -3.24 6.30 -18.39
C PRO A 22 -1.78 5.91 -18.14
N ARG A 23 -0.96 6.78 -17.55
CA ARG A 23 0.45 6.50 -17.30
C ARG A 23 0.62 5.45 -16.21
N SER A 24 1.43 4.44 -16.49
CA SER A 24 1.86 3.45 -15.52
C SER A 24 3.33 3.11 -15.68
N GLN A 25 3.92 2.55 -14.63
CA GLN A 25 5.26 1.98 -14.65
C GLN A 25 5.21 0.49 -14.30
N ASP A 26 6.04 -0.31 -14.98
CA ASP A 26 6.14 -1.73 -14.69
C ASP A 26 6.79 -1.98 -13.33
N VAL A 27 6.20 -2.90 -12.57
CA VAL A 27 6.80 -3.49 -11.38
C VAL A 27 7.35 -4.85 -11.77
N PHE A 28 8.64 -5.03 -11.54
CA PHE A 28 9.37 -6.23 -11.94
C PHE A 28 9.57 -7.16 -10.76
N ASN A 29 9.52 -8.47 -11.03
CA ASN A 29 10.08 -9.46 -10.14
C ASN A 29 11.59 -9.57 -10.40
N PRO A 30 12.47 -9.14 -9.47
CA PRO A 30 13.91 -9.09 -9.73
C PRO A 30 14.56 -10.45 -9.91
N ALA A 31 13.98 -11.52 -9.36
CA ALA A 31 14.52 -12.88 -9.47
C ALA A 31 14.31 -13.49 -10.86
N THR A 32 13.33 -12.98 -11.63
CA THR A 32 12.97 -13.51 -12.96
C THR A 32 13.11 -12.50 -14.08
N GLY A 33 13.17 -11.20 -13.76
CA GLY A 33 13.13 -10.10 -14.73
C GLY A 33 11.75 -9.87 -15.35
N ALA A 34 10.73 -10.63 -14.95
CA ALA A 34 9.38 -10.49 -15.50
C ALA A 34 8.66 -9.28 -14.89
N ALA A 35 7.97 -8.49 -15.71
CA ALA A 35 7.03 -7.48 -15.22
C ALA A 35 5.75 -8.16 -14.74
N THR A 36 5.50 -8.12 -13.43
CA THR A 36 4.37 -8.78 -12.75
C THR A 36 3.24 -7.81 -12.42
N GLY A 37 3.55 -6.53 -12.28
CA GLY A 37 2.57 -5.47 -11.98
C GLY A 37 2.75 -4.24 -12.85
N ALA A 38 1.76 -3.35 -12.82
CA ALA A 38 1.81 -2.02 -13.43
C ALA A 38 1.24 -0.98 -12.46
N VAL A 39 2.09 -0.13 -11.90
CA VAL A 39 1.70 0.91 -10.95
C VAL A 39 1.30 2.19 -11.67
N ALA A 40 0.12 2.71 -11.36
CA ALA A 40 -0.35 3.98 -11.89
C ALA A 40 0.56 5.14 -11.44
N LEU A 41 0.93 6.00 -12.39
CA LEU A 41 1.71 7.20 -12.11
C LEU A 41 0.75 8.38 -11.94
N ALA A 42 0.60 8.81 -10.68
CA ALA A 42 -0.29 9.89 -10.29
C ALA A 42 -0.02 11.18 -11.07
N ASP A 43 -1.09 11.86 -11.47
CA ASP A 43 -1.05 13.23 -11.93
C ASP A 43 -1.43 14.22 -10.82
N ARG A 44 -1.56 15.50 -11.18
CA ARG A 44 -1.95 16.54 -10.22
C ARG A 44 -3.36 16.31 -9.65
N ALA A 45 -4.31 15.83 -10.46
CA ALA A 45 -5.68 15.63 -10.02
C ALA A 45 -5.79 14.44 -9.05
N ASP A 46 -5.02 13.38 -9.26
CA ASP A 46 -4.89 12.27 -8.30
C ASP A 46 -4.42 12.77 -6.92
N VAL A 47 -3.38 13.62 -6.92
CA VAL A 47 -2.84 14.22 -5.69
C VAL A 47 -3.84 15.15 -5.03
N ASP A 48 -4.49 16.03 -5.79
CA ASP A 48 -5.52 16.96 -5.29
C ASP A 48 -6.69 16.18 -4.66
N ALA A 49 -7.11 15.07 -5.26
CA ALA A 49 -8.14 14.19 -4.72
C ALA A 49 -7.70 13.52 -3.40
N ALA A 50 -6.45 13.04 -3.32
CA ALA A 50 -5.91 12.46 -2.09
C ALA A 50 -5.84 13.49 -0.95
N VAL A 51 -5.38 14.71 -1.25
CA VAL A 51 -5.32 15.81 -0.28
C VAL A 51 -6.71 16.23 0.17
N ALA A 52 -7.67 16.36 -0.74
CA ALA A 52 -9.05 16.71 -0.42
C ALA A 52 -9.69 15.65 0.50
N ALA A 53 -9.51 14.36 0.19
CA ALA A 53 -10.02 13.26 1.01
C ALA A 53 -9.41 13.27 2.43
N ALA A 54 -8.09 13.46 2.55
CA ALA A 54 -7.42 13.55 3.84
C ALA A 54 -7.90 14.76 4.65
N ARG A 55 -8.01 15.94 4.02
CA ARG A 55 -8.53 17.17 4.68
C ARG A 55 -9.96 17.01 5.14
N ALA A 56 -10.82 16.35 4.37
CA ALA A 56 -12.21 16.09 4.75
C ALA A 56 -12.32 15.11 5.94
N ALA A 57 -11.46 14.09 5.99
CA ALA A 57 -11.46 13.10 7.08
C ALA A 57 -10.86 13.64 8.39
N PHE A 58 -9.91 14.57 8.30
CA PHE A 58 -9.10 15.00 9.44
C PHE A 58 -9.90 15.57 10.62
N PRO A 59 -10.92 16.46 10.46
CA PRO A 59 -11.64 17.03 11.60
C PRO A 59 -12.29 15.96 12.49
N ALA A 60 -13.00 14.98 11.90
CA ALA A 60 -13.64 13.90 12.64
C ALA A 60 -12.62 12.95 13.29
N TRP A 61 -11.50 12.68 12.61
CA TRP A 61 -10.43 11.88 13.18
C TRP A 61 -9.74 12.59 14.36
N ALA A 62 -9.48 13.89 14.23
CA ALA A 62 -8.85 14.70 15.26
C ALA A 62 -9.72 14.81 16.52
N ASP A 63 -11.04 14.96 16.34
CA ASP A 63 -12.03 15.01 17.43
C ASP A 63 -12.26 13.65 18.11
N THR A 64 -11.86 12.55 17.45
CA THR A 64 -11.98 11.20 18.04
C THR A 64 -11.12 11.10 19.30
N PRO A 65 -11.66 10.69 20.47
CA PRO A 65 -10.90 10.58 21.72
C PRO A 65 -9.63 9.73 21.57
N PRO A 66 -8.50 10.10 22.22
CA PRO A 66 -7.22 9.39 22.07
C PRO A 66 -7.32 7.87 22.28
N ILE A 67 -8.08 7.43 23.29
CA ILE A 67 -8.30 6.01 23.57
C ILE A 67 -8.99 5.26 22.42
N ARG A 68 -9.89 5.91 21.68
CA ARG A 68 -10.54 5.31 20.50
C ARG A 68 -9.59 5.22 19.32
N ARG A 69 -8.76 6.25 19.10
CA ARG A 69 -7.71 6.19 18.05
C ARG A 69 -6.70 5.09 18.35
N ALA A 70 -6.29 4.93 19.60
CA ALA A 70 -5.41 3.85 20.04
C ALA A 70 -5.99 2.47 19.71
N ARG A 71 -7.30 2.24 19.94
CA ARG A 71 -7.96 0.97 19.58
C ARG A 71 -7.89 0.66 18.08
N VAL A 72 -8.04 1.67 17.22
CA VAL A 72 -7.88 1.50 15.77
C VAL A 72 -6.44 1.09 15.44
N MET A 73 -5.45 1.74 16.06
CA MET A 73 -4.04 1.40 15.85
C MET A 73 -3.70 -0.01 16.37
N PHE A 74 -4.22 -0.42 17.53
CA PHE A 74 -4.06 -1.79 18.02
C PHE A 74 -4.72 -2.82 17.09
N LYS A 75 -5.89 -2.50 16.53
CA LYS A 75 -6.50 -3.40 15.55
C LYS A 75 -5.69 -3.49 14.26
N PHE A 76 -5.10 -2.38 13.83
CA PHE A 76 -4.18 -2.36 12.69
C PHE A 76 -2.93 -3.19 12.96
N LEU A 77 -2.33 -3.07 14.15
CA LEU A 77 -1.21 -3.89 14.62
C LEU A 77 -1.54 -5.39 14.61
N GLU A 78 -2.71 -5.79 15.10
CA GLU A 78 -3.17 -7.19 15.02
C GLU A 78 -3.23 -7.68 13.57
N LEU A 79 -3.75 -6.86 12.66
CA LEU A 79 -3.84 -7.20 11.23
C LEU A 79 -2.45 -7.31 10.59
N LEU A 80 -1.54 -6.39 10.90
CA LEU A 80 -0.17 -6.44 10.40
C LEU A 80 0.54 -7.72 10.86
N ASN A 81 0.40 -8.11 12.12
CA ASN A 81 0.95 -9.37 12.62
C ASN A 81 0.30 -10.60 11.95
N LYS A 82 -1.02 -10.59 11.78
CA LYS A 82 -1.75 -11.67 11.11
C LYS A 82 -1.30 -11.87 9.66
N HIS A 83 -1.02 -10.77 8.95
CA HIS A 83 -0.66 -10.77 7.53
C HIS A 83 0.85 -10.60 7.30
N ARG A 84 1.69 -10.75 8.32
CA ARG A 84 3.13 -10.46 8.26
C ARG A 84 3.83 -11.21 7.12
N ASP A 85 3.58 -12.50 7.01
CA ASP A 85 4.27 -13.35 6.02
C ASP A 85 3.77 -13.06 4.60
N GLU A 86 2.49 -12.73 4.44
CA GLU A 86 1.93 -12.26 3.17
C GLU A 86 2.59 -10.96 2.71
N LEU A 87 2.70 -9.98 3.62
CA LEU A 87 3.39 -8.71 3.35
C LEU A 87 4.87 -8.94 3.01
N ALA A 88 5.55 -9.83 3.73
CA ALA A 88 6.94 -10.15 3.46
C ALA A 88 7.13 -10.82 2.08
N HIS A 89 6.20 -11.70 1.66
CA HIS A 89 6.22 -12.28 0.32
C HIS A 89 6.04 -11.23 -0.77
N LEU A 90 5.13 -10.26 -0.58
CA LEU A 90 4.95 -9.14 -1.52
C LEU A 90 6.23 -8.30 -1.64
N ILE A 91 6.84 -7.94 -0.51
CA ILE A 91 8.11 -7.19 -0.49
C ILE A 91 9.21 -7.96 -1.22
N THR A 92 9.37 -9.25 -0.94
CA THR A 92 10.36 -10.10 -1.64
C THR A 92 10.07 -10.17 -3.14
N ALA A 93 8.80 -10.29 -3.55
CA ALA A 93 8.43 -10.40 -4.95
C ALA A 93 8.78 -9.14 -5.76
N GLU A 94 8.66 -7.94 -5.18
CA GLU A 94 8.89 -6.67 -5.89
C GLU A 94 10.30 -6.09 -5.66
N HIS A 95 10.89 -6.29 -4.48
CA HIS A 95 12.22 -5.77 -4.13
C HIS A 95 13.34 -6.81 -4.35
N GLY A 96 13.05 -8.10 -4.23
CA GLY A 96 14.02 -9.18 -4.42
C GLY A 96 14.90 -9.52 -3.21
N LYS A 97 14.66 -8.89 -2.04
CA LYS A 97 15.35 -9.26 -0.79
C LYS A 97 14.89 -10.62 -0.28
N VAL A 98 15.74 -11.33 0.46
CA VAL A 98 15.38 -12.63 1.03
C VAL A 98 14.19 -12.49 2.00
N PHE A 99 13.34 -13.53 2.05
CA PHE A 99 12.09 -13.50 2.81
C PHE A 99 12.28 -13.14 4.29
N THR A 100 13.34 -13.65 4.93
CA THR A 100 13.65 -13.35 6.34
C THR A 100 13.99 -11.88 6.56
N ASP A 101 14.64 -11.23 5.59
CA ASP A 101 14.94 -9.79 5.66
C ASP A 101 13.66 -8.97 5.50
N ALA A 102 12.76 -9.39 4.60
CA ALA A 102 11.44 -8.78 4.42
C ALA A 102 10.56 -8.95 5.67
N GLN A 103 10.57 -10.12 6.32
CA GLN A 103 9.88 -10.33 7.60
C GLN A 103 10.43 -9.39 8.69
N GLY A 104 11.76 -9.21 8.76
CA GLY A 104 12.39 -8.27 9.68
C GLY A 104 12.00 -6.82 9.40
N GLU A 105 11.83 -6.43 8.13
CA GLU A 105 11.34 -5.11 7.74
C GLU A 105 9.90 -4.87 8.20
N VAL A 106 8.99 -5.82 7.95
CA VAL A 106 7.59 -5.70 8.42
C VAL A 106 7.54 -5.61 9.95
N THR A 107 8.35 -6.40 10.65
CA THR A 107 8.43 -6.38 12.12
C THR A 107 8.91 -5.03 12.65
N ARG A 108 9.95 -4.44 12.05
CA ARG A 108 10.42 -3.10 12.44
C ARG A 108 9.42 -1.97 12.18
N GLY A 109 8.51 -2.13 11.24
CA GLY A 109 7.41 -1.17 11.02
C GLY A 109 6.24 -1.35 11.99
N ILE A 110 6.18 -2.50 12.66
CA ILE A 110 5.20 -2.87 13.67
C ILE A 110 5.64 -2.38 15.07
N ASP A 111 6.93 -2.53 15.39
CA ASP A 111 7.55 -2.15 16.66
C ASP A 111 7.62 -0.62 16.87
#